data_AF-A0A9E3CE63-F1
#
_entry.id   AF-A0A9E3CE63-F1
#
_cell.length_a   1.000
_cell.length_b   1.000
_cell.length_c   1.000
_cell.angle_alpha   90.00
_cell.angle_beta   90.00
_cell.angle_gamma   90.00
#
_symmetry.space_group_name_H-M   'P 1'
#
loop_
_entity.id
_entity.type
_entity.pdbx_description
1 polymer ?
#
loop_
_entity_poly.entity_id
_entity_poly.type
_entity_poly.pdbx_seq_one_letter_code
_entity_poly.pdbx_strand_id
1 'polypeptide(L)'
;MTTRKASAKKSSKKSAKKAAAKKSTKKAAAKKPSAKKAAKRSVKKAAAKKSTKKAAAKKSTKAATQTAAPEATARPVAQRFSVLVQRKEGSEVCSITVPFDVEQAFGARGRVPVRGLLNAAPFRSSVFRMGGDQHFMVVNRHLREVAGVRGGELVTVLLERDDEPRVVEPPEDFTQALDADDEARATWDNLSYTHQREHVEHIEAAKKPETRRRRIAKSVELLASGKREPR
;
A
#
# COMPACT_ATOMS: atom_id res chain seq x y z
N MET A 1 -14.77 56.80 44.41
CA MET A 1 -14.07 57.38 43.23
C MET A 1 -12.61 57.54 43.65
N THR A 2 -11.57 57.21 42.87
CA THR A 2 -11.44 57.02 41.40
C THR A 2 -10.44 55.89 41.08
N THR A 3 -10.49 55.30 39.88
CA THR A 3 -9.69 54.12 39.48
C THR A 3 -8.48 54.45 38.58
N ARG A 4 -7.38 53.70 38.76
CA ARG A 4 -6.32 53.35 37.77
C ARG A 4 -5.30 52.41 38.45
N LYS A 5 -4.47 51.56 37.81
CA LYS A 5 -4.49 50.72 36.59
C LYS A 5 -3.02 50.46 36.17
N ALA A 6 -2.47 49.34 36.64
CA ALA A 6 -1.54 48.42 35.97
C ALA A 6 -0.19 48.86 35.32
N SER A 7 0.87 48.13 35.72
CA SER A 7 1.82 47.39 34.84
C SER A 7 3.27 47.89 34.57
N ALA A 8 4.17 46.88 34.53
CA ALA A 8 5.35 46.71 33.65
C ALA A 8 6.75 47.34 33.94
N LYS A 9 7.66 46.45 34.40
CA LYS A 9 8.85 45.94 33.65
C LYS A 9 10.15 46.79 33.52
N LYS A 10 11.18 46.41 34.30
CA LYS A 10 12.65 46.40 34.00
C LYS A 10 13.38 45.47 35.00
N SER A 11 14.63 45.03 34.86
CA SER A 11 15.33 44.34 33.75
C SER A 11 16.81 44.06 34.13
N SER A 12 17.37 42.91 33.69
CA SER A 12 18.83 42.62 33.52
C SER A 12 19.76 42.43 34.74
N LYS A 13 20.38 41.23 34.83
CA LYS A 13 21.85 40.93 34.88
C LYS A 13 22.07 39.41 35.11
N LYS A 14 23.22 38.77 34.88
CA LYS A 14 24.17 38.76 33.72
C LYS A 14 25.31 37.72 33.99
N SER A 15 25.60 36.81 33.04
CA SER A 15 26.87 36.03 32.89
C SER A 15 27.22 34.95 33.96
N ALA A 16 28.14 33.97 33.76
CA ALA A 16 28.70 33.27 32.56
C ALA A 16 29.72 32.14 32.96
N LYS A 17 30.28 31.41 31.95
CA LYS A 17 31.46 30.46 32.00
C LYS A 17 31.19 29.09 32.69
N LYS A 18 31.93 27.98 32.47
CA LYS A 18 32.98 27.46 31.53
C LYS A 18 32.98 25.90 31.76
N ALA A 19 33.57 24.95 31.01
CA ALA A 19 34.09 24.69 29.65
C ALA A 19 35.06 23.47 29.74
N ALA A 20 35.44 22.86 28.59
CA ALA A 20 36.41 21.74 28.42
C ALA A 20 35.95 20.34 28.92
N ALA A 21 36.46 19.17 28.52
CA ALA A 21 37.18 18.54 27.37
C ALA A 21 37.52 17.09 27.87
N LYS A 22 38.14 16.09 27.18
CA LYS A 22 39.01 16.00 25.99
C LYS A 22 39.26 14.49 25.63
N LYS A 23 39.23 14.08 24.35
CA LYS A 23 39.99 12.91 23.76
C LYS A 23 39.66 11.47 24.30
N SER A 24 40.07 10.31 23.72
CA SER A 24 40.80 9.97 22.45
C SER A 24 40.77 8.47 22.00
N THR A 25 40.47 8.25 20.70
CA THR A 25 41.16 7.37 19.68
C THR A 25 41.31 5.83 19.73
N LYS A 26 41.38 5.24 18.51
CA LYS A 26 41.97 3.94 18.07
C LYS A 26 41.15 2.65 18.39
N LYS A 27 41.25 1.54 17.63
CA LYS A 27 42.14 1.10 16.52
C LYS A 27 41.40 0.16 15.51
N ALA A 28 41.99 -0.11 14.34
CA ALA A 28 41.58 -1.09 13.30
C ALA A 28 41.73 -2.58 13.75
N ALA A 29 41.35 -3.66 13.02
CA ALA A 29 41.36 -3.85 11.56
C ALA A 29 40.61 -5.10 10.99
N ALA A 30 40.30 -5.04 9.69
CA ALA A 30 40.24 -6.07 8.62
C ALA A 30 39.92 -7.58 8.87
N LYS A 31 39.02 -8.13 8.04
CA LYS A 31 39.35 -9.25 7.12
C LYS A 31 38.44 -9.32 5.87
N LYS A 32 38.82 -10.19 4.91
CA LYS A 32 38.23 -10.36 3.55
C LYS A 32 37.07 -11.40 3.51
N PRO A 33 36.23 -11.40 2.45
CA PRO A 33 35.14 -12.37 2.26
C PRO A 33 35.64 -13.76 1.84
N SER A 34 34.76 -14.77 1.95
CA SER A 34 34.99 -16.12 1.38
C SER A 34 33.68 -16.72 0.87
N ALA A 35 33.71 -17.38 -0.29
CA ALA A 35 32.54 -17.97 -0.94
C ALA A 35 32.52 -19.51 -0.81
N LYS A 36 31.32 -20.07 -0.61
CA LYS A 36 30.94 -21.42 -1.05
C LYS A 36 29.61 -21.27 -1.81
N LYS A 37 29.46 -21.56 -3.11
CA LYS A 37 29.96 -22.62 -4.01
C LYS A 37 29.13 -23.91 -3.95
N ALA A 38 28.62 -24.29 -5.13
CA ALA A 38 28.08 -25.60 -5.53
C ALA A 38 26.68 -25.98 -4.98
N ALA A 39 25.90 -26.84 -5.66
CA ALA A 39 25.82 -27.24 -7.09
C ALA A 39 24.61 -28.18 -7.30
N LYS A 40 24.40 -28.65 -8.55
CA LYS A 40 23.38 -29.63 -9.01
C LYS A 40 22.00 -28.97 -9.17
N ARG A 41 21.39 -28.82 -10.36
CA ARG A 41 21.51 -29.51 -11.68
C ARG A 41 21.10 -30.99 -11.65
N SER A 42 19.86 -31.25 -12.05
CA SER A 42 19.30 -32.54 -12.46
C SER A 42 18.51 -32.35 -13.76
N VAL A 43 18.76 -33.20 -14.77
CA VAL A 43 18.15 -33.09 -16.11
C VAL A 43 17.73 -34.49 -16.59
N LYS A 44 16.46 -34.63 -17.01
CA LYS A 44 15.87 -35.80 -17.68
C LYS A 44 14.57 -35.26 -18.34
N LYS A 45 14.39 -35.07 -19.65
CA LYS A 45 14.80 -35.73 -20.93
C LYS A 45 13.92 -36.93 -21.32
N ALA A 46 13.28 -36.78 -22.50
CA ALA A 46 12.59 -37.78 -23.34
C ALA A 46 11.24 -38.33 -22.80
N ALA A 47 10.25 -38.75 -23.60
CA ALA A 47 9.82 -38.50 -25.01
C ALA A 47 8.39 -39.14 -25.19
N ALA A 48 7.73 -39.40 -26.35
CA ALA A 48 8.00 -39.28 -27.80
C ALA A 48 6.68 -39.31 -28.62
N LYS A 49 6.65 -38.67 -29.81
CA LYS A 49 5.68 -38.85 -30.94
C LYS A 49 4.18 -38.52 -30.67
N LYS A 50 3.25 -38.45 -31.65
CA LYS A 50 3.16 -37.91 -33.03
C LYS A 50 2.01 -38.63 -33.78
N SER A 51 0.85 -37.97 -33.93
CA SER A 51 -0.22 -38.30 -34.90
C SER A 51 -1.20 -37.11 -34.97
N THR A 52 -1.55 -36.42 -36.08
CA THR A 52 -1.92 -36.79 -37.47
C THR A 52 -3.28 -37.48 -37.65
N LYS A 53 -4.35 -36.68 -37.87
CA LYS A 53 -5.31 -36.92 -38.97
C LYS A 53 -6.08 -35.64 -39.36
N LYS A 54 -6.86 -35.72 -40.44
CA LYS A 54 -7.46 -34.62 -41.22
C LYS A 54 -8.91 -34.96 -41.60
N ALA A 55 -9.87 -34.14 -41.16
CA ALA A 55 -11.22 -33.96 -41.70
C ALA A 55 -11.84 -32.72 -41.00
N ALA A 56 -12.73 -31.87 -41.50
CA ALA A 56 -13.36 -31.57 -42.80
C ALA A 56 -14.89 -31.40 -42.63
N ALA A 57 -15.39 -30.25 -43.11
CA ALA A 57 -16.77 -29.96 -43.52
C ALA A 57 -17.87 -29.57 -42.49
N LYS A 58 -18.49 -28.41 -42.84
CA LYS A 58 -19.91 -28.01 -42.75
C LYS A 58 -20.49 -27.36 -41.48
N LYS A 59 -21.33 -26.34 -41.76
CA LYS A 59 -22.22 -25.61 -40.84
C LYS A 59 -23.42 -26.47 -40.43
N SER A 60 -23.90 -26.32 -39.19
CA SER A 60 -25.31 -25.96 -38.94
C SER A 60 -25.55 -25.49 -37.49
N THR A 61 -26.59 -24.68 -37.33
CA THR A 61 -27.15 -24.13 -36.08
C THR A 61 -27.76 -25.18 -35.14
N LYS A 62 -27.69 -24.98 -33.83
CA LYS A 62 -28.80 -24.48 -32.96
C LYS A 62 -28.29 -24.25 -31.51
N ALA A 63 -29.14 -23.78 -30.61
CA ALA A 63 -28.80 -23.41 -29.23
C ALA A 63 -29.35 -24.40 -28.18
N ALA A 64 -29.00 -24.10 -26.90
CA ALA A 64 -29.56 -24.61 -25.63
C ALA A 64 -28.76 -25.67 -24.83
N THR A 65 -28.17 -25.19 -23.73
CA THR A 65 -28.32 -25.74 -22.35
C THR A 65 -27.52 -26.97 -21.89
N GLN A 66 -26.44 -26.65 -21.14
CA GLN A 66 -25.98 -27.22 -19.84
C GLN A 66 -25.83 -28.73 -19.62
N THR A 67 -24.65 -29.11 -19.10
CA THR A 67 -24.45 -29.73 -17.76
C THR A 67 -22.97 -29.57 -17.36
N ALA A 68 -22.66 -29.55 -16.06
CA ALA A 68 -21.35 -29.16 -15.52
C ALA A 68 -20.58 -30.31 -14.82
N ALA A 69 -19.25 -30.20 -14.81
CA ALA A 69 -18.28 -30.86 -13.92
C ALA A 69 -16.95 -30.04 -13.93
N PRO A 70 -16.06 -30.14 -12.92
CA PRO A 70 -15.48 -28.90 -12.35
C PRO A 70 -13.94 -28.80 -12.35
N GLU A 71 -13.45 -27.79 -11.60
CA GLU A 71 -12.12 -27.65 -10.97
C GLU A 71 -11.03 -26.79 -11.66
N ALA A 72 -10.12 -26.28 -10.82
CA ALA A 72 -8.88 -25.53 -11.08
C ALA A 72 -8.96 -24.06 -11.56
N THR A 73 -8.58 -23.15 -10.66
CA THR A 73 -8.25 -21.71 -10.87
C THR A 73 -9.38 -20.80 -11.38
N ALA A 74 -10.15 -20.26 -10.44
CA ALA A 74 -10.94 -19.05 -10.68
C ALA A 74 -10.00 -17.89 -11.01
N ARG A 75 -9.96 -17.48 -12.28
CA ARG A 75 -9.29 -16.23 -12.69
C ARG A 75 -10.05 -15.05 -12.07
N PRO A 76 -9.38 -14.01 -11.54
CA PRO A 76 -10.08 -12.81 -11.10
C PRO A 76 -10.86 -12.24 -12.29
N VAL A 77 -12.19 -12.14 -12.15
CA VAL A 77 -13.06 -11.70 -13.24
C VAL A 77 -12.95 -10.18 -13.35
N ALA A 78 -11.98 -9.70 -14.12
CA ALA A 78 -11.75 -8.29 -14.36
C ALA A 78 -12.95 -7.68 -15.10
N GLN A 79 -13.76 -6.92 -14.37
CA GLN A 79 -14.98 -6.30 -14.89
C GLN A 79 -14.61 -5.02 -15.63
N ARG A 80 -15.03 -4.89 -16.89
CA ARG A 80 -14.85 -3.68 -17.70
C ARG A 80 -16.18 -2.97 -17.91
N PHE A 81 -16.26 -1.70 -17.52
CA PHE A 81 -17.46 -0.89 -17.61
C PHE A 81 -17.12 0.58 -17.94
N SER A 82 -18.13 1.34 -18.37
CA SER A 82 -18.04 2.79 -18.54
C SER A 82 -18.86 3.47 -17.45
N VAL A 83 -18.34 4.55 -16.87
CA VAL A 83 -18.97 5.27 -15.75
C VAL A 83 -18.66 6.76 -15.83
N LEU A 84 -19.57 7.61 -15.37
CA LEU A 84 -19.32 9.04 -15.20
C LEU A 84 -18.58 9.29 -13.87
N VAL A 85 -17.47 10.02 -13.92
CA VAL A 85 -16.73 10.46 -12.73
C VAL A 85 -17.56 11.53 -12.02
N GLN A 86 -18.25 11.15 -10.96
CA GLN A 86 -18.98 12.09 -10.13
C GLN A 86 -18.00 12.98 -9.38
N ARG A 87 -18.34 14.26 -9.22
CA ARG A 87 -17.65 15.19 -8.31
C ARG A 87 -18.69 15.75 -7.35
N LYS A 88 -18.44 15.66 -6.05
CA LYS A 88 -19.33 16.28 -5.06
C LYS A 88 -19.19 17.80 -5.13
N GLU A 89 -20.31 18.49 -5.17
CA GLU A 89 -20.36 19.95 -5.11
C GLU A 89 -19.70 20.47 -3.82
N GLY A 90 -19.00 21.61 -3.90
CA GLY A 90 -18.17 22.13 -2.81
C GLY A 90 -16.92 21.30 -2.50
N SER A 91 -16.58 20.27 -3.30
CA SER A 91 -15.40 19.42 -3.07
C SER A 91 -14.50 19.27 -4.30
N GLU A 92 -13.25 18.87 -4.07
CA GLU A 92 -12.37 18.33 -5.11
C GLU A 92 -12.45 16.80 -5.21
N VAL A 93 -13.10 16.13 -4.24
CA VAL A 93 -13.21 14.67 -4.23
C VAL A 93 -14.10 14.22 -5.38
N CYS A 94 -13.55 13.31 -6.18
CA CYS A 94 -14.22 12.66 -7.29
C CYS A 94 -14.40 11.18 -6.97
N SER A 95 -15.49 10.59 -7.47
CA SER A 95 -15.86 9.20 -7.20
C SER A 95 -16.51 8.55 -8.41
N ILE A 96 -16.38 7.23 -8.51
CA ILE A 96 -17.16 6.42 -9.45
C ILE A 96 -18.08 5.48 -8.67
N THR A 97 -19.29 5.29 -9.18
CA THR A 97 -20.23 4.25 -8.73
C THR A 97 -19.98 2.99 -9.54
N VAL A 98 -19.84 1.84 -8.88
CA VAL A 98 -19.72 0.56 -9.60
C VAL A 98 -21.11 0.13 -10.09
N PRO A 99 -21.32 -0.09 -11.41
CA PRO A 99 -22.65 -0.34 -11.97
C PRO A 99 -23.08 -1.82 -11.92
N PHE A 100 -22.37 -2.65 -11.16
CA PHE A 100 -22.64 -4.07 -10.97
C PHE A 100 -22.50 -4.45 -9.49
N ASP A 101 -23.05 -5.60 -9.12
CA ASP A 101 -22.96 -6.11 -7.76
C ASP A 101 -21.55 -6.65 -7.45
N VAL A 102 -20.80 -5.88 -6.66
CA VAL A 102 -19.46 -6.21 -6.14
C VAL A 102 -19.48 -7.38 -5.16
N GLU A 103 -20.59 -7.59 -4.43
CA GLU A 103 -20.74 -8.71 -3.50
C GLU A 103 -20.88 -10.02 -4.27
N GLN A 104 -21.66 -10.04 -5.36
CA GLN A 104 -21.73 -11.17 -6.29
C GLN A 104 -20.43 -11.36 -7.09
N ALA A 105 -19.83 -10.29 -7.61
CA ALA A 105 -18.66 -10.38 -8.50
C ALA A 105 -17.34 -10.71 -7.78
N PHE A 106 -17.18 -10.24 -6.53
CA PHE A 106 -15.93 -10.32 -5.78
C PHE A 106 -16.09 -10.94 -4.37
N GLY A 107 -17.28 -11.42 -4.00
CA GLY A 107 -17.51 -12.21 -2.78
C GLY A 107 -17.36 -11.44 -1.47
N ALA A 108 -17.55 -10.12 -1.47
CA ALA A 108 -17.39 -9.29 -0.28
C ALA A 108 -18.31 -8.05 -0.29
N ARG A 109 -19.15 -7.91 0.75
CA ARG A 109 -20.12 -6.80 0.94
C ARG A 109 -19.50 -5.47 1.39
N GLY A 110 -18.34 -5.52 2.03
CA GLY A 110 -17.79 -4.41 2.81
C GLY A 110 -16.87 -3.50 2.00
N ARG A 111 -15.67 -3.28 2.54
CA ARG A 111 -14.56 -2.67 1.80
C ARG A 111 -13.82 -3.77 1.05
N VAL A 112 -13.83 -3.74 -0.27
CA VAL A 112 -13.13 -4.72 -1.12
C VAL A 112 -11.86 -4.09 -1.69
N PRO A 113 -10.67 -4.69 -1.51
CA PRO A 113 -9.46 -4.23 -2.20
C PRO A 113 -9.62 -4.51 -3.70
N VAL A 114 -9.28 -3.54 -4.54
CA VAL A 114 -9.40 -3.64 -6.00
C VAL A 114 -8.20 -3.01 -6.70
N ARG A 115 -7.89 -3.49 -7.90
CA ARG A 115 -6.87 -2.94 -8.79
C ARG A 115 -7.37 -2.96 -10.24
N GLY A 116 -6.67 -2.30 -11.15
CA GLY A 116 -7.03 -2.29 -12.57
C GLY A 116 -6.58 -1.02 -13.30
N LEU A 117 -7.35 -0.60 -14.31
CA LEU A 117 -7.04 0.53 -15.19
C LEU A 117 -8.21 1.54 -15.20
N LEU A 118 -7.91 2.83 -15.06
CA LEU A 118 -8.86 3.92 -15.32
C LEU A 118 -8.41 4.65 -16.59
N ASN A 119 -9.20 4.52 -17.65
CA ASN A 119 -8.82 4.70 -19.05
C ASN A 119 -7.59 3.84 -19.42
N ALA A 120 -6.38 4.35 -19.18
CA ALA A 120 -5.11 3.64 -19.34
C ALA A 120 -4.20 3.71 -18.10
N ALA A 121 -4.59 4.47 -17.06
CA ALA A 121 -3.79 4.64 -15.85
C ALA A 121 -3.98 3.45 -14.90
N PRO A 122 -2.90 2.75 -14.48
CA PRO A 122 -3.00 1.68 -13.49
C PRO A 122 -3.32 2.25 -12.10
N PHE A 123 -4.19 1.55 -11.36
CA PHE A 123 -4.54 1.91 -9.99
C PHE A 123 -4.65 0.69 -9.07
N ARG A 124 -4.45 0.93 -7.78
CA ARG A 124 -4.69 -0.01 -6.68
C ARG A 124 -5.39 0.76 -5.54
N SER A 125 -6.59 0.34 -5.17
CA SER A 125 -7.53 1.14 -4.37
C SER A 125 -8.41 0.25 -3.48
N SER A 126 -9.61 0.72 -3.11
CA SER A 126 -10.68 -0.07 -2.52
C SER A 126 -12.04 0.47 -2.96
N VAL A 127 -12.99 -0.42 -3.26
CA VAL A 127 -14.42 -0.07 -3.33
C VAL A 127 -15.05 -0.25 -1.96
N PHE A 128 -16.07 0.54 -1.64
CA PHE A 128 -16.80 0.48 -0.37
C PHE A 128 -18.24 0.99 -0.51
N ARG A 129 -19.15 0.51 0.34
CA ARG A 129 -20.54 0.99 0.43
C ARG A 129 -20.64 2.17 1.39
N MET A 130 -21.44 3.18 1.03
CA MET A 130 -21.81 4.31 1.91
C MET A 130 -23.26 4.15 2.38
N GLY A 131 -23.53 3.13 3.19
CA GLY A 131 -24.86 2.80 3.73
C GLY A 131 -25.83 2.14 2.73
N GLY A 132 -25.87 2.61 1.48
CA GLY A 132 -26.70 2.02 0.42
C GLY A 132 -26.14 0.73 -0.19
N ASP A 133 -26.78 0.25 -1.27
CA ASP A 133 -26.40 -0.98 -1.99
C ASP A 133 -25.29 -0.80 -3.02
N GLN A 134 -25.12 0.42 -3.54
CA GLN A 134 -24.05 0.72 -4.49
C GLN A 134 -22.69 0.80 -3.80
N HIS A 135 -21.69 0.23 -4.46
CA HIS A 135 -20.28 0.38 -4.09
C HIS A 135 -19.68 1.58 -4.84
N PHE A 136 -18.84 2.33 -4.15
CA PHE A 136 -18.16 3.52 -4.66
C PHE A 136 -16.65 3.35 -4.57
N MET A 137 -15.91 3.96 -5.50
CA MET A 137 -14.45 4.15 -5.40
C MET A 137 -14.12 5.63 -5.48
N VAL A 138 -13.28 6.12 -4.57
CA VAL A 138 -12.73 7.49 -4.64
C VAL A 138 -11.61 7.53 -5.68
N VAL A 139 -11.74 8.43 -6.65
CA VAL A 139 -10.68 8.74 -7.62
C VAL A 139 -9.82 9.85 -7.01
N ASN A 140 -8.74 9.44 -6.34
CA ASN A 140 -7.83 10.37 -5.68
C ASN A 140 -7.17 11.34 -6.69
N ARG A 141 -6.59 12.44 -6.18
CA ARG A 141 -6.03 13.50 -7.04
C ARG A 141 -4.96 12.97 -8.00
N HIS A 142 -4.04 12.14 -7.51
CA HIS A 142 -2.96 11.57 -8.32
C HIS A 142 -3.50 10.69 -9.47
N LEU A 143 -4.49 9.82 -9.20
CA LEU A 143 -5.12 8.99 -10.24
C LEU A 143 -5.85 9.85 -11.28
N ARG A 144 -6.49 10.96 -10.88
CA ARG A 144 -7.07 11.92 -11.84
C ARG A 144 -6.01 12.56 -12.73
N GLU A 145 -4.89 12.98 -12.15
CA GLU A 145 -3.77 13.59 -12.88
C GLU A 145 -3.11 12.59 -13.86
N VAL A 146 -2.90 11.34 -13.46
CA VAL A 146 -2.29 10.29 -14.31
C VAL A 146 -3.26 9.75 -15.38
N ALA A 147 -4.56 9.65 -15.08
CA ALA A 147 -5.57 9.23 -16.06
C ALA A 147 -6.03 10.36 -16.99
N GLY A 148 -5.71 11.62 -16.66
CA GLY A 148 -6.14 12.81 -17.41
C GLY A 148 -7.61 13.20 -17.22
N VAL A 149 -8.27 12.76 -16.13
CA VAL A 149 -9.74 12.82 -15.99
C VAL A 149 -10.24 13.84 -14.96
N ARG A 150 -11.42 14.40 -15.23
CA ARG A 150 -12.12 15.39 -14.38
C ARG A 150 -13.51 14.91 -13.98
N GLY A 151 -14.10 15.59 -13.00
CA GLY A 151 -15.50 15.38 -12.63
C GLY A 151 -16.45 15.80 -13.75
N GLY A 152 -17.44 14.97 -14.06
CA GLY A 152 -18.37 15.12 -15.18
C GLY A 152 -18.01 14.30 -16.43
N GLU A 153 -16.80 13.76 -16.51
CA GLU A 153 -16.33 13.00 -17.67
C GLU A 153 -16.69 11.51 -17.59
N LEU A 154 -16.96 10.88 -18.73
CA LEU A 154 -17.21 9.44 -18.84
C LEU A 154 -15.91 8.69 -19.10
N VAL A 155 -15.57 7.76 -18.21
CA VAL A 155 -14.31 7.01 -18.20
C VAL A 155 -14.57 5.52 -18.36
N THR A 156 -13.64 4.83 -19.01
CA THR A 156 -13.61 3.36 -19.02
C THR A 156 -12.83 2.87 -17.80
N VAL A 157 -13.40 1.93 -17.06
CA VAL A 157 -12.75 1.30 -15.91
C VAL A 157 -12.65 -0.19 -16.15
N LEU A 158 -11.44 -0.73 -16.03
CA LEU A 158 -11.19 -2.15 -15.81
C LEU A 158 -10.90 -2.32 -14.31
N LEU A 159 -11.63 -3.22 -13.64
CA LEU A 159 -11.58 -3.38 -12.19
C LEU A 159 -11.64 -4.86 -11.82
N GLU A 160 -10.62 -5.32 -11.11
CA GLU A 160 -10.51 -6.69 -10.58
C GLU A 160 -10.29 -6.65 -9.07
N ARG A 161 -10.69 -7.74 -8.39
CA ARG A 161 -10.39 -7.95 -6.97
C ARG A 161 -8.88 -8.09 -6.77
N ASP A 162 -8.39 -7.45 -5.72
CA ASP A 162 -6.97 -7.35 -5.39
C ASP A 162 -6.63 -8.28 -4.21
N ASP A 163 -6.47 -9.58 -4.53
CA ASP A 163 -6.09 -10.65 -3.59
C ASP A 163 -4.58 -10.73 -3.33
N GLU A 164 -3.78 -9.88 -3.98
CA GLU A 164 -2.33 -9.86 -3.84
C GLU A 164 -1.93 -9.32 -2.44
N PRO A 165 -1.20 -10.10 -1.62
CA PRO A 165 -0.89 -9.68 -0.25
C PRO A 165 -0.07 -8.39 -0.27
N ARG A 166 -0.61 -7.36 0.39
CA ARG A 166 0.05 -6.06 0.51
C ARG A 166 1.09 -6.15 1.64
N VAL A 167 2.30 -6.54 1.28
CA VAL A 167 3.47 -6.59 2.18
C VAL A 167 4.21 -5.25 2.11
N VAL A 168 4.64 -4.75 3.27
CA VAL A 168 5.68 -3.70 3.34
C VAL A 168 6.94 -4.37 3.87
N GLU A 169 8.06 -4.23 3.16
CA GLU A 169 9.37 -4.62 3.70
C GLU A 169 9.92 -3.44 4.52
N PRO A 170 9.98 -3.52 5.86
CA PRO A 170 10.58 -2.46 6.67
C PRO A 170 12.10 -2.37 6.38
N PRO A 171 12.67 -1.16 6.29
CA PRO A 171 14.11 -0.99 6.11
C PRO A 171 14.91 -1.61 7.25
N GLU A 172 16.10 -2.15 6.94
CA GLU A 172 16.93 -2.90 7.88
C GLU A 172 17.18 -2.19 9.23
N ASP A 173 17.42 -0.88 9.22
CA ASP A 173 17.66 -0.08 10.43
C ASP A 173 16.40 0.20 11.27
N PHE A 174 15.20 -0.05 10.72
CA PHE A 174 13.95 -0.09 11.46
C PHE A 174 13.65 -1.51 11.96
N THR A 175 13.89 -2.55 11.14
CA THR A 175 13.74 -3.95 11.54
C THR A 175 14.63 -4.28 12.74
N GLN A 176 15.91 -3.91 12.72
CA GLN A 176 16.84 -4.05 13.86
C GLN A 176 16.37 -3.32 15.13
N ALA A 177 15.51 -2.31 15.01
CA ALA A 177 14.97 -1.56 16.15
C ALA A 177 13.63 -2.11 16.64
N LEU A 178 12.87 -2.82 15.79
CA LEU A 178 11.70 -3.61 16.18
C LEU A 178 12.13 -4.92 16.85
N ASP A 179 13.15 -5.59 16.31
CA ASP A 179 13.70 -6.85 16.84
C ASP A 179 14.43 -6.68 18.20
N ALA A 180 14.47 -5.46 18.73
CA ALA A 180 14.99 -5.11 20.06
C ALA A 180 13.88 -4.89 21.12
N ASP A 181 12.60 -4.97 20.72
CA ASP A 181 11.43 -4.69 21.56
C ASP A 181 10.26 -5.61 21.13
N ASP A 182 10.03 -6.69 21.89
CA ASP A 182 9.03 -7.70 21.57
C ASP A 182 7.60 -7.16 21.51
N GLU A 183 7.27 -6.10 22.28
CA GLU A 183 5.94 -5.48 22.28
C GLU A 183 5.73 -4.60 21.03
N ALA A 184 6.76 -3.85 20.63
CA ALA A 184 6.76 -3.13 19.36
C ALA A 184 6.74 -4.07 18.16
N ARG A 185 7.47 -5.19 18.21
CA ARG A 185 7.47 -6.25 17.19
C ARG A 185 6.10 -6.91 17.06
N ALA A 186 5.51 -7.36 18.16
CA ALA A 186 4.18 -7.96 18.16
C ALA A 186 3.09 -6.98 17.68
N THR A 187 3.21 -5.69 18.03
CA THR A 187 2.30 -4.65 17.53
C THR A 187 2.48 -4.41 16.04
N TRP A 188 3.73 -4.37 15.55
CA TRP A 188 4.07 -4.19 14.13
C TRP A 188 3.53 -5.32 13.24
N ASP A 189 3.73 -6.57 13.63
CA ASP A 189 3.26 -7.73 12.85
C ASP A 189 1.71 -7.86 12.86
N ASN A 190 1.04 -7.20 13.80
CA ASN A 190 -0.43 -7.05 13.85
C ASN A 190 -0.97 -5.75 13.20
N LEU A 191 -0.12 -4.87 12.66
CA LEU A 191 -0.58 -3.65 11.98
C LEU A 191 -1.24 -3.95 10.62
N SER A 192 -2.17 -3.09 10.22
CA SER A 192 -2.62 -3.06 8.83
C SER A 192 -1.51 -2.54 7.92
N TYR A 193 -1.45 -3.04 6.68
CA TYR A 193 -0.56 -2.57 5.61
C TYR A 193 -0.48 -1.04 5.51
N THR A 194 -1.62 -0.35 5.67
CA THR A 194 -1.69 1.12 5.59
C THR A 194 -0.77 1.77 6.63
N HIS A 195 -0.85 1.32 7.88
CA HIS A 195 -0.04 1.83 8.99
C HIS A 195 1.43 1.43 8.87
N GLN A 196 1.70 0.17 8.48
CA GLN A 196 3.08 -0.28 8.21
C GLN A 196 3.74 0.60 7.14
N ARG A 197 3.02 0.86 6.04
CA ARG A 197 3.49 1.72 4.95
C ARG A 197 3.70 3.15 5.42
N GLU A 198 2.81 3.71 6.25
CA GLU A 198 2.94 5.07 6.77
C GLU A 198 4.14 5.24 7.72
N HIS A 199 4.44 4.24 8.55
CA HIS A 199 5.69 4.23 9.33
C HIS A 199 6.93 4.19 8.42
N VAL A 200 6.95 3.32 7.39
CA VAL A 200 8.08 3.24 6.46
C VAL A 200 8.24 4.51 5.63
N GLU A 201 7.18 5.03 5.00
CA GLU A 201 7.21 6.29 4.23
C GLU A 201 7.67 7.47 5.11
N HIS A 202 7.26 7.51 6.38
CA HIS A 202 7.74 8.51 7.34
C HIS A 202 9.24 8.36 7.64
N ILE A 203 9.73 7.14 7.84
CA ILE A 203 11.16 6.85 8.10
C ILE A 203 12.03 7.11 6.85
N GLU A 204 11.56 6.78 5.65
CA GLU A 204 12.25 7.02 4.38
C GLU A 204 12.28 8.48 3.94
N ALA A 205 11.23 9.24 4.23
CA ALA A 205 11.22 10.69 4.01
C ALA A 205 12.28 11.46 4.83
N ALA A 206 13.01 10.81 5.74
CA ALA A 206 14.07 11.42 6.54
C ALA A 206 15.43 11.43 5.82
N LYS A 207 15.65 12.43 4.94
CA LYS A 207 16.92 12.67 4.23
C LYS A 207 18.16 12.89 5.13
N LYS A 208 18.01 13.00 6.46
CA LYS A 208 19.10 13.15 7.43
C LYS A 208 19.16 11.93 8.36
N PRO A 209 20.32 11.28 8.57
CA PRO A 209 20.43 10.04 9.35
C PRO A 209 20.18 10.23 10.86
N GLU A 210 20.28 11.46 11.37
CA GLU A 210 19.85 11.83 12.72
C GLU A 210 18.31 11.85 12.83
N THR A 211 17.64 12.49 11.85
CA THR A 211 16.18 12.55 11.79
C THR A 211 15.58 11.16 11.56
N ARG A 212 16.22 10.31 10.75
CA ARG A 212 15.82 8.92 10.52
C ARG A 212 15.86 8.11 11.82
N ARG A 213 16.98 8.12 12.55
CA ARG A 213 17.10 7.46 13.86
C ARG A 213 16.07 7.97 14.88
N ARG A 214 15.80 9.28 14.92
CA ARG A 214 14.73 9.84 15.78
C ARG A 214 13.33 9.37 15.39
N ARG A 215 13.03 9.21 14.08
CA ARG A 215 11.75 8.66 13.59
C ARG A 215 11.60 7.17 13.87
N ILE A 216 12.68 6.40 13.77
CA ILE A 216 12.72 4.98 14.16
C ILE A 216 12.43 4.85 15.65
N ALA A 217 13.19 5.53 16.52
CA ALA A 217 13.00 5.47 17.97
C ALA A 217 11.57 5.84 18.39
N LYS A 218 11.02 6.96 17.88
CA LYS A 218 9.61 7.34 18.13
C LYS A 218 8.62 6.31 17.59
N SER A 219 8.93 5.62 16.49
CA SER A 219 8.03 4.58 15.95
C SER A 219 8.00 3.36 16.85
N VAL A 220 9.15 2.87 17.31
CA VAL A 220 9.24 1.73 18.25
C VAL A 220 8.54 2.06 19.57
N GLU A 221 8.85 3.22 20.19
CA GLU A 221 8.17 3.72 21.40
C GLU A 221 6.64 3.76 21.25
N LEU A 222 6.16 4.21 20.09
CA LEU A 222 4.74 4.34 19.81
C LEU A 222 4.07 2.97 19.63
N LEU A 223 4.75 2.02 18.97
CA LEU A 223 4.29 0.64 18.77
C LEU A 223 4.28 -0.17 20.07
N ALA A 224 5.34 -0.08 20.89
CA ALA A 224 5.35 -0.67 22.24
C ALA A 224 4.18 -0.15 23.08
N SER A 225 3.85 1.15 22.97
CA SER A 225 2.67 1.72 23.63
C SER A 225 1.30 1.34 23.01
N GLY A 226 1.26 0.32 22.13
CA GLY A 226 0.05 -0.22 21.49
C GLY A 226 -0.63 0.69 20.46
N LYS A 227 0.00 1.81 20.09
CA LYS A 227 -0.54 2.81 19.16
C LYS A 227 -0.14 2.48 17.72
N ARG A 228 -0.93 2.97 16.77
CA ARG A 228 -0.90 2.50 15.37
C ARG A 228 -0.54 3.54 14.32
N GLU A 229 -0.43 4.81 14.70
CA GLU A 229 -0.20 5.94 13.78
C GLU A 229 0.88 6.89 14.33
N PRO A 230 1.90 7.27 13.53
CA PRO A 230 2.98 8.16 13.95
C PRO A 230 2.57 9.65 13.92
N ARG A 231 1.62 10.04 14.78
CA ARG A 231 1.09 11.41 14.94
C ARG A 231 2.12 12.39 15.51
#